data_AF-A0A816HX69-F1
#
_entry.id   AF-A0A816HX69-F1
#
_cell.length_a   1.000
_cell.length_b   1.000
_cell.length_c   1.000
_cell.angle_alpha   90.00
_cell.angle_beta   90.00
_cell.angle_gamma   90.00
#
_symmetry.space_group_name_H-M   'P 1'
#
loop_
_entity.id
_entity.type
_entity.pdbx_description
1 polymer ?
#
loop_
_entity_poly.entity_id
_entity_poly.type
_entity_poly.pdbx_seq_one_letter_code
_entity_poly.pdbx_strand_id
1 'polypeptide(L)'
;MFDFIPHSTELTKLVAAEITLVYHGIRHGHSYLSQACTADVSKKLFQDSTVGKNLTCGRTKAREIAVNVLAPFMTSQITEMINKSGFYSLSFDASNKGHKKMFPFVVNYFTVRGIERSVIEVIELVNETADHIVASLREVLQMNNIDIQNMTSIGADNTNVNYGRIHSVFSLLKSDIPHLKKGVLLLKKNTHVPNHNVFF
;
A
#
# COMPACT_ATOMS: atom_id res chain seq x y z
N MET A 1 -1.19 18.13 5.25
CA MET A 1 -2.39 18.82 5.78
C MET A 1 -2.96 19.57 4.60
N PHE A 2 -4.22 19.33 4.22
CA PHE A 2 -4.79 20.00 3.05
C PHE A 2 -5.02 21.47 3.42
N ASP A 3 -4.15 22.35 2.91
CA ASP A 3 -4.40 23.78 2.94
C ASP A 3 -5.53 24.06 1.96
N PHE A 4 -6.69 24.43 2.52
CA PHE A 4 -7.89 24.75 1.79
C PHE A 4 -7.64 26.05 1.01
N ILE A 5 -7.40 25.97 -0.30
CA ILE A 5 -7.25 27.13 -1.17
C ILE A 5 -8.58 27.90 -1.16
N PRO A 6 -8.61 29.18 -0.74
CA PRO A 6 -9.83 29.89 -0.37
C PRO A 6 -10.62 30.46 -1.57
N HIS A 7 -10.70 29.70 -2.67
CA HIS A 7 -11.66 29.92 -3.76
C HIS A 7 -12.13 28.56 -4.32
N SER A 8 -12.73 27.71 -3.48
CA SER A 8 -13.28 26.44 -3.96
C SER A 8 -14.52 26.71 -4.82
N THR A 9 -14.41 26.47 -6.12
CA THR A 9 -15.58 26.43 -7.01
C THR A 9 -16.53 25.30 -6.57
N GLU A 10 -17.81 25.36 -6.94
CA GLU A 10 -18.76 24.25 -6.69
C GLU A 10 -18.25 22.93 -7.28
N LEU A 11 -17.54 22.98 -8.42
CA LEU A 11 -16.87 21.83 -9.00
C LEU A 11 -15.79 21.25 -8.08
N THR A 12 -14.98 22.09 -7.44
CA THR A 12 -13.95 21.65 -6.47
C THR A 12 -14.58 20.90 -5.30
N LYS A 13 -15.71 21.38 -4.77
CA LYS A 13 -16.44 20.70 -3.68
C LYS A 13 -17.00 19.36 -4.12
N LEU A 14 -17.54 19.28 -5.34
CA LEU A 14 -18.05 18.04 -5.92
C LEU A 14 -16.94 16.99 -6.09
N VAL A 15 -15.80 17.38 -6.67
CA VAL A 15 -14.64 16.50 -6.83
C VAL A 15 -14.12 16.04 -5.46
N ALA A 16 -14.04 16.95 -4.49
CA ALA A 16 -13.63 16.60 -3.12
C ALA A 16 -14.59 15.58 -2.47
N ALA A 17 -15.90 15.72 -2.68
CA ALA A 17 -16.89 14.77 -2.17
C ALA A 17 -16.74 13.39 -2.81
N GLU A 18 -16.47 13.31 -4.12
CA GLU A 18 -16.24 12.05 -4.83
C GLU A 18 -14.96 11.35 -4.36
N ILE A 19 -13.86 12.10 -4.23
CA ILE A 19 -12.59 11.57 -3.69
C ILE A 19 -12.79 11.09 -2.25
N THR A 20 -13.51 11.86 -1.42
CA THR A 20 -13.79 11.50 -0.03
C THR A 20 -14.60 10.20 0.06
N LEU A 21 -15.63 10.06 -0.79
CA LEU A 21 -16.44 8.86 -0.87
C LEU A 21 -15.59 7.63 -1.23
N VAL A 22 -14.75 7.74 -2.26
CA VAL A 22 -13.84 6.65 -2.68
C VAL A 22 -12.82 6.33 -1.59
N TYR A 23 -12.21 7.34 -0.98
CA TYR A 23 -11.27 7.15 0.12
C TYR A 23 -11.93 6.43 1.31
N HIS A 24 -13.12 6.86 1.71
CA HIS A 24 -13.89 6.18 2.75
C HIS A 24 -14.16 4.72 2.38
N GLY A 25 -14.53 4.46 1.12
CA GLY A 25 -14.70 3.10 0.62
C GLY A 25 -13.46 2.24 0.77
N ILE A 26 -12.30 2.74 0.34
CA ILE A 26 -11.01 2.06 0.46
C ILE A 26 -10.69 1.79 1.94
N ARG A 27 -10.86 2.81 2.80
CA ARG A 27 -10.55 2.73 4.23
C ARG A 27 -11.38 1.69 4.98
N HIS A 28 -12.60 1.43 4.55
CA HIS A 28 -13.51 0.49 5.20
C HIS A 28 -13.72 -0.81 4.39
N GLY A 29 -12.97 -1.03 3.31
CA GLY A 29 -13.07 -2.24 2.50
C GLY A 29 -14.39 -2.37 1.74
N HIS A 30 -15.05 -1.26 1.43
CA HIS A 30 -16.28 -1.26 0.64
C HIS A 30 -15.97 -1.47 -0.85
N SER A 31 -16.78 -2.29 -1.51
CA SER A 31 -16.66 -2.46 -2.96
C SER A 31 -16.99 -1.18 -3.72
N TYR A 32 -16.38 -0.98 -4.90
CA TYR A 32 -16.75 0.13 -5.81
C TYR A 32 -18.23 0.07 -6.25
N LEU A 33 -18.82 -1.12 -6.19
CA LEU A 33 -20.25 -1.37 -6.33
C LEU A 33 -21.08 -0.65 -5.26
N SER A 34 -20.69 -0.80 -3.99
CA SER A 34 -21.32 -0.12 -2.85
C SER A 34 -21.15 1.41 -2.94
N GLN A 35 -19.99 1.88 -3.40
CA GLN A 35 -19.74 3.31 -3.62
C GLN A 35 -20.69 3.92 -4.66
N ALA A 36 -20.90 3.23 -5.79
CA ALA A 36 -21.85 3.66 -6.81
C ALA A 36 -23.29 3.75 -6.27
N CYS A 37 -23.71 2.74 -5.51
CA CYS A 37 -25.02 2.77 -4.85
C CYS A 37 -25.13 3.94 -3.85
N THR A 38 -24.07 4.19 -3.08
CA THR A 38 -24.02 5.29 -2.10
C THR A 38 -24.15 6.66 -2.78
N ALA A 39 -23.51 6.86 -3.93
CA ALA A 39 -23.66 8.09 -4.70
C ALA A 39 -25.11 8.31 -5.16
N ASP A 40 -25.79 7.26 -5.65
CA ASP A 40 -27.18 7.37 -6.10
C ASP A 40 -28.18 7.61 -4.96
N VAL A 41 -27.94 6.99 -3.79
CA VAL A 41 -28.74 7.25 -2.58
C VAL A 41 -28.51 8.69 -2.09
N SER A 42 -27.26 9.17 -2.12
CA SER A 42 -26.91 10.54 -1.68
C SER A 42 -27.68 11.61 -2.47
N LYS A 43 -27.85 11.43 -3.79
CA LYS A 43 -28.65 12.36 -4.62
C LYS A 43 -30.10 12.47 -4.16
N LYS A 44 -30.68 11.37 -3.67
CA LYS A 44 -32.08 11.32 -3.21
C LYS A 44 -32.24 11.91 -1.81
N LEU A 45 -31.27 11.70 -0.94
CA LEU A 45 -31.28 12.15 0.44
C LEU A 45 -30.94 13.63 0.59
N PHE A 46 -30.03 14.16 -0.25
CA PHE A 46 -29.48 15.51 -0.12
C PHE A 46 -29.86 16.40 -1.30
N GLN A 47 -31.17 16.54 -1.55
CA GLN A 47 -31.68 17.30 -2.70
C GLN A 47 -31.51 18.83 -2.55
N ASP A 48 -31.42 19.30 -1.31
CA ASP A 48 -31.15 20.68 -0.91
C ASP A 48 -29.67 21.05 -1.05
N SER A 49 -28.77 20.07 -1.11
CA SER A 49 -27.35 20.26 -1.33
C SER A 49 -27.00 20.19 -2.81
N THR A 50 -26.39 21.25 -3.35
CA THR A 50 -25.84 21.25 -4.72
C THR A 50 -24.83 20.12 -4.92
N VAL A 51 -23.97 19.85 -3.93
CA VAL A 51 -22.99 18.75 -3.99
C VAL A 51 -23.69 17.40 -3.92
N GLY A 52 -24.61 17.21 -2.96
CA GLY A 52 -25.33 15.95 -2.77
C GLY A 52 -26.16 15.56 -3.99
N LYS A 53 -26.91 16.51 -4.55
CA LYS A 53 -27.73 16.35 -5.75
C LYS A 53 -26.90 15.99 -7.00
N ASN A 54 -25.69 16.53 -7.12
CA ASN A 54 -24.83 16.34 -8.29
C ASN A 54 -23.75 15.26 -8.10
N LEU A 55 -23.67 14.61 -6.94
CA LEU A 55 -22.65 13.61 -6.62
C LEU A 55 -22.74 12.43 -7.59
N THR A 56 -21.73 12.21 -8.43
CA THR A 56 -21.71 11.07 -9.37
C THR A 56 -20.43 10.27 -9.23
N CYS A 57 -20.51 9.07 -8.66
CA CYS A 57 -19.34 8.22 -8.51
C CYS A 57 -19.68 6.76 -8.88
N GLY A 58 -19.79 6.51 -10.19
CA GLY A 58 -19.95 5.14 -10.70
C GLY A 58 -18.70 4.27 -10.48
N ARG A 59 -18.83 2.96 -10.67
CA ARG A 59 -17.76 1.98 -10.39
C ARG A 59 -16.44 2.31 -11.09
N THR A 60 -16.50 2.65 -12.38
CA THR A 60 -15.31 3.00 -13.18
C THR A 60 -14.65 4.25 -12.63
N LYS A 61 -15.43 5.29 -12.31
CA LYS A 61 -14.89 6.53 -11.75
C LYS A 61 -14.27 6.31 -10.38
N ALA A 62 -14.91 5.52 -9.52
CA ALA A 62 -14.37 5.15 -8.23
C ALA A 62 -13.02 4.42 -8.36
N ARG A 63 -12.92 3.47 -9.31
CA ARG A 63 -11.67 2.78 -9.64
C ARG A 63 -10.59 3.76 -10.14
N GLU A 64 -10.90 4.62 -11.10
CA GLU A 64 -9.90 5.56 -11.64
C GLU A 64 -9.43 6.56 -10.57
N ILE A 65 -10.31 7.03 -9.68
CA ILE A 65 -9.92 7.84 -8.52
C ILE A 65 -9.00 7.04 -7.59
N ALA A 66 -9.35 5.80 -7.28
CA ALA A 66 -8.53 4.96 -6.41
C ALA A 66 -7.13 4.73 -6.99
N VAL A 67 -7.04 4.35 -8.26
CA VAL A 67 -5.80 3.91 -8.92
C VAL A 67 -4.93 5.07 -9.39
N ASN A 68 -5.52 6.13 -9.95
CA ASN A 68 -4.74 7.20 -10.59
C ASN A 68 -4.64 8.48 -9.74
N VAL A 69 -5.41 8.59 -8.66
CA VAL A 69 -5.39 9.78 -7.78
C VAL A 69 -4.92 9.41 -6.38
N LEU A 70 -5.64 8.51 -5.70
CA LEU A 70 -5.36 8.17 -4.31
C LEU A 70 -4.09 7.31 -4.17
N ALA A 71 -3.94 6.26 -4.96
CA ALA A 71 -2.77 5.38 -4.84
C ALA A 71 -1.43 6.12 -5.07
N PRO A 72 -1.23 6.90 -6.14
CA PRO A 72 0.04 7.59 -6.37
C PRO A 72 0.34 8.63 -5.28
N PHE A 73 -0.69 9.34 -4.81
CA PHE A 73 -0.55 10.29 -3.70
C PHE A 73 -0.17 9.58 -2.40
N MET A 74 -0.84 8.48 -2.04
CA MET A 74 -0.51 7.75 -0.81
C MET A 74 0.88 7.14 -0.87
N THR A 75 1.27 6.58 -2.02
CA THR A 75 2.60 6.03 -2.25
C THR A 75 3.69 7.09 -2.09
N SER A 76 3.51 8.28 -2.66
CA SER A 76 4.51 9.36 -2.51
C SER A 76 4.66 9.81 -1.06
N GLN A 77 3.55 9.93 -0.32
CA GLN A 77 3.57 10.27 1.10
C GLN A 77 4.29 9.18 1.94
N ILE A 78 4.04 7.91 1.65
CA ILE A 78 4.69 6.78 2.34
C ILE A 78 6.19 6.77 2.04
N THR A 79 6.59 6.93 0.76
CA THR A 79 7.99 7.03 0.37
C THR A 79 8.70 8.17 1.09
N GLU A 80 8.08 9.36 1.17
CA GLU A 80 8.64 10.50 1.88
C GLU A 80 8.86 10.17 3.37
N MET A 81 7.90 9.50 4.01
CA MET A 81 8.00 9.10 5.41
C MET A 81 9.09 8.04 5.64
N ILE A 82 9.21 7.05 4.74
CA ILE A 82 10.28 6.04 4.78
C ILE A 82 11.65 6.70 4.65
N ASN A 83 11.82 7.61 3.67
CA ASN A 83 13.09 8.30 3.45
C ASN A 83 13.45 9.23 4.62
N LYS A 84 12.46 9.89 5.25
CA LYS A 84 12.68 10.69 6.47
C LYS A 84 13.05 9.84 7.70
N SER A 85 12.57 8.60 7.79
CA SER A 85 12.95 7.65 8.86
C SER A 85 14.44 7.30 8.81
N GLY A 86 15.10 7.47 7.66
CA GLY A 86 16.48 7.08 7.45
C GLY A 86 16.58 5.57 7.25
N PHE A 87 16.32 4.77 8.28
CA PHE A 87 16.37 3.31 8.20
C PHE A 87 14.99 2.66 8.16
N TYR A 88 14.91 1.50 7.50
CA TYR A 88 13.70 0.68 7.46
C TYR A 88 14.00 -0.82 7.44
N SER A 89 12.97 -1.62 7.74
CA SER A 89 12.98 -3.06 7.50
C SER A 89 11.94 -3.43 6.46
N LEU A 90 12.20 -4.47 5.69
CA LEU A 90 11.30 -4.94 4.66
C LEU A 90 10.83 -6.36 5.00
N SER A 91 9.57 -6.65 4.77
CA SER A 91 8.99 -7.98 4.94
C SER A 91 8.20 -8.37 3.71
N PHE A 92 8.26 -9.64 3.35
CA PHE A 92 7.51 -10.19 2.24
C PHE A 92 7.08 -11.63 2.56
N ASP A 93 5.98 -12.06 1.95
CA ASP A 93 5.48 -13.42 2.05
C ASP A 93 4.79 -13.79 0.74
N ALA A 94 4.73 -15.07 0.42
CA ALA A 94 3.97 -15.55 -0.73
C ALA A 94 2.53 -15.88 -0.31
N SER A 95 1.55 -15.26 -0.95
CA SER A 95 0.14 -15.60 -0.79
C SER A 95 -0.36 -16.35 -2.03
N ASN A 96 -0.74 -17.61 -1.84
CA ASN A 96 -1.26 -18.46 -2.91
C ASN A 96 -2.78 -18.33 -2.97
N LYS A 97 -3.34 -17.81 -4.08
CA LYS A 97 -4.78 -17.82 -4.34
C LYS A 97 -5.06 -18.42 -5.72
N GLY A 98 -5.34 -19.73 -5.75
CA GLY A 98 -5.49 -20.48 -6.99
C GLY A 98 -4.15 -20.59 -7.74
N HIS A 99 -4.13 -20.21 -9.02
CA HIS A 99 -2.91 -20.21 -9.85
C HIS A 99 -2.05 -18.95 -9.73
N LYS A 100 -2.57 -17.91 -9.05
CA LYS A 100 -1.86 -16.64 -8.87
C LYS A 100 -1.18 -16.61 -7.51
N LYS A 101 0.10 -16.24 -7.51
CA LYS A 101 0.87 -16.01 -6.29
C LYS A 101 1.14 -14.53 -6.14
N MET A 102 0.53 -13.94 -5.11
CA MET A 102 0.69 -12.54 -4.78
C MET A 102 1.82 -12.39 -3.77
N PHE A 103 2.67 -11.38 -3.96
CA PHE A 103 3.86 -11.14 -3.19
C PHE A 103 3.85 -9.70 -2.66
N PRO A 104 3.22 -9.45 -1.49
CA PRO A 104 3.25 -8.14 -0.86
C PRO A 104 4.65 -7.80 -0.34
N PHE A 105 5.14 -6.61 -0.68
CA PHE A 105 6.29 -5.98 -0.04
C PHE A 105 5.80 -4.97 0.99
N VAL A 106 6.20 -5.18 2.24
CA VAL A 106 5.79 -4.36 3.38
C VAL A 106 7.01 -3.76 4.04
N VAL A 107 7.01 -2.44 4.19
CA VAL A 107 8.07 -1.70 4.86
C VAL A 107 7.63 -1.35 6.28
N ASN A 108 8.52 -1.56 7.26
CA ASN A 108 8.36 -1.03 8.60
C ASN A 108 9.42 0.05 8.83
N TYR A 109 8.98 1.21 9.29
CA TYR A 109 9.80 2.41 9.47
C TYR A 109 9.34 3.19 10.70
N PHE A 110 10.17 4.09 11.21
CA PHE A 110 9.89 4.85 12.43
C PHE A 110 9.34 6.23 12.10
N THR A 111 8.29 6.62 12.81
CA THR A 111 7.71 7.96 12.76
C THR A 111 7.64 8.53 14.17
N VAL A 112 7.27 9.81 14.29
CA VAL A 112 7.00 10.44 15.60
C VAL A 112 5.89 9.74 16.39
N ARG A 113 5.11 8.86 15.76
CA ARG A 113 4.03 8.06 16.39
C ARG A 113 4.49 6.65 16.76
N GLY A 114 5.72 6.27 16.46
CA GLY A 114 6.27 4.94 16.69
C GLY A 114 6.54 4.17 15.38
N ILE A 115 6.51 2.84 15.45
CA ILE A 115 6.74 1.98 14.29
C ILE A 115 5.47 1.92 13.44
N GLU A 116 5.55 2.38 12.20
CA GLU A 116 4.50 2.27 11.20
C GLU A 116 4.82 1.19 10.17
N ARG A 117 3.78 0.69 9.50
CA ARG A 117 3.87 -0.35 8.47
C ARG A 117 3.09 0.07 7.25
N SER A 118 3.67 -0.14 6.08
CA SER A 118 3.01 0.19 4.82
C SER A 118 3.33 -0.86 3.77
N VAL A 119 2.30 -1.29 3.04
CA VAL A 119 2.49 -2.05 1.80
C VAL A 119 2.96 -1.05 0.76
N ILE A 120 4.13 -1.30 0.16
CA ILE A 120 4.67 -0.44 -0.90
C ILE A 120 4.32 -0.97 -2.30
N GLU A 121 4.17 -2.28 -2.44
CA GLU A 121 3.72 -2.91 -3.68
C GLU A 121 3.20 -4.33 -3.41
N VAL A 122 2.28 -4.82 -4.24
CA VAL A 122 1.87 -6.23 -4.29
C VAL A 122 2.01 -6.72 -5.72
N ILE A 123 3.03 -7.53 -5.98
CA ILE A 123 3.28 -8.08 -7.33
C ILE A 123 2.77 -9.51 -7.45
N GLU A 124 2.57 -9.97 -8.69
CA GLU A 124 2.34 -11.38 -9.00
C GLU A 124 3.68 -12.02 -9.43
N LEU A 125 4.16 -13.03 -8.71
CA LEU A 125 5.41 -13.73 -9.04
C LEU A 125 5.12 -15.15 -9.53
N VAL A 126 5.56 -15.44 -10.76
CA VAL A 126 5.45 -16.79 -11.35
C VAL A 126 6.58 -17.71 -10.84
N ASN A 127 7.75 -17.14 -10.52
CA ASN A 127 8.94 -17.87 -10.10
C ASN A 127 9.48 -17.33 -8.76
N GLU A 128 9.58 -18.20 -7.75
CA GLU A 128 10.02 -17.88 -6.39
C GLU A 128 11.48 -18.28 -6.15
N THR A 129 12.34 -18.14 -7.16
CA THR A 129 13.79 -18.27 -6.93
C THR A 129 14.33 -17.02 -6.25
N ALA A 130 15.43 -17.18 -5.51
CA ALA A 130 16.07 -16.08 -4.79
C ALA A 130 16.42 -14.91 -5.71
N ASP A 131 16.94 -15.18 -6.92
CA ASP A 131 17.31 -14.16 -7.91
C ASP A 131 16.12 -13.34 -8.39
N HIS A 132 15.00 -14.00 -8.71
CA HIS A 132 13.78 -13.31 -9.17
C HIS A 132 13.19 -12.44 -8.06
N ILE A 133 13.14 -12.95 -6.82
CA ILE A 133 12.66 -12.18 -5.67
C ILE A 133 13.54 -10.96 -5.43
N VAL A 134 14.87 -11.11 -5.47
CA VAL A 134 15.81 -9.99 -5.30
C VAL A 134 15.70 -8.97 -6.42
N ALA A 135 15.55 -9.42 -7.68
CA ALA A 135 15.36 -8.53 -8.83
C ALA A 135 14.08 -7.71 -8.70
N SER A 136 12.94 -8.36 -8.41
CA SER A 136 11.67 -7.67 -8.20
C SER A 136 11.68 -6.75 -6.98
N LEU A 137 12.35 -7.13 -5.89
CA LEU A 137 12.53 -6.26 -4.72
C LEU A 137 13.29 -4.99 -5.12
N ARG A 138 14.38 -5.10 -5.88
CA ARG A 138 15.15 -3.94 -6.35
C ARG A 138 14.32 -3.03 -7.25
N GLU A 139 13.57 -3.62 -8.17
CA GLU A 139 12.67 -2.89 -9.07
C GLU A 139 11.62 -2.11 -8.26
N VAL A 140 10.96 -2.76 -7.30
CA VAL A 140 9.96 -2.12 -6.42
C VAL A 140 10.57 -0.98 -5.62
N LEU A 141 11.75 -1.16 -5.03
CA LEU A 141 12.43 -0.09 -4.28
C LEU A 141 12.83 1.07 -5.19
N GLN A 142 13.35 0.78 -6.39
CA GLN A 142 13.75 1.78 -7.37
C GLN A 142 12.54 2.59 -7.88
N MET A 143 11.45 1.92 -8.25
CA MET A 143 10.20 2.56 -8.69
C MET A 143 9.62 3.50 -7.63
N ASN A 144 9.76 3.13 -6.36
CA ASN A 144 9.26 3.92 -5.24
C ASN A 144 10.28 4.91 -4.68
N ASN A 145 11.47 5.04 -5.30
CA ASN A 145 12.56 5.92 -4.86
C ASN A 145 12.93 5.70 -3.37
N ILE A 146 13.05 4.43 -2.98
CA ILE A 146 13.48 4.00 -1.64
C ILE A 146 14.90 3.43 -1.75
N ASP A 147 15.84 3.99 -1.02
CA ASP A 147 17.24 3.55 -1.06
C ASP A 147 17.43 2.21 -0.35
N ILE A 148 17.85 1.21 -1.10
CA ILE A 148 18.13 -0.13 -0.57
C ILE A 148 19.24 -0.14 0.50
N GLN A 149 20.15 0.83 0.48
CA GLN A 149 21.24 0.95 1.47
C GLN A 149 20.74 1.27 2.87
N ASN A 150 19.50 1.76 2.99
CA ASN A 150 18.85 2.06 4.26
C ASN A 150 18.09 0.85 4.86
N MET A 151 18.10 -0.29 4.18
CA MET A 151 17.42 -1.50 4.64
C MET A 151 18.21 -2.23 5.72
N THR A 152 17.71 -2.24 6.95
CA THR A 152 18.40 -2.85 8.09
C THR A 152 18.10 -4.33 8.26
N SER A 153 16.94 -4.82 7.79
CA SER A 153 16.59 -6.23 7.90
C SER A 153 15.49 -6.68 6.92
N ILE A 154 15.53 -7.97 6.55
CA ILE A 154 14.44 -8.65 5.82
C ILE A 154 13.69 -9.67 6.69
N GLY A 155 12.36 -9.63 6.65
CA GLY A 155 11.47 -10.58 7.32
C GLY A 155 10.70 -11.43 6.30
N ALA A 156 10.94 -12.74 6.30
CA ALA A 156 10.32 -13.72 5.40
C ALA A 156 10.16 -15.06 6.13
N ASP A 157 9.58 -16.07 5.47
CA ASP A 157 9.56 -17.43 6.02
C ASP A 157 10.95 -18.09 5.98
N ASN A 158 11.18 -19.11 6.81
CA ASN A 158 12.50 -19.75 6.97
C ASN A 158 12.85 -20.74 5.85
N THR A 159 12.38 -20.51 4.61
CA THR A 159 12.70 -21.37 3.47
C THR A 159 14.16 -21.18 3.02
N ASN A 160 14.71 -22.20 2.34
CA ASN A 160 16.06 -22.13 1.76
C ASN A 160 16.19 -20.99 0.74
N VAL A 161 15.13 -20.71 -0.01
CA VAL A 161 15.07 -19.56 -0.94
C VAL A 161 15.32 -18.24 -0.22
N ASN A 162 14.73 -18.05 0.96
CA ASN A 162 14.80 -16.78 1.69
C ASN A 162 16.04 -16.65 2.57
N TYR A 163 16.48 -17.73 3.23
CA TYR A 163 17.56 -17.69 4.23
C TYR A 163 18.63 -18.79 4.13
N GLY A 164 18.68 -19.52 3.01
CA GLY A 164 19.73 -20.49 2.73
C GLY A 164 21.14 -19.91 2.82
N ARG A 165 22.11 -20.75 3.20
CA ARG A 165 23.48 -20.30 3.54
C ARG A 165 24.30 -19.80 2.35
N ILE A 166 24.12 -20.42 1.18
CA ILE A 166 24.93 -20.17 -0.02
C ILE A 166 24.21 -19.17 -0.93
N HIS A 167 23.03 -19.56 -1.42
CA HIS A 167 22.24 -18.78 -2.38
C HIS A 167 20.82 -18.61 -1.87
N SER A 168 20.50 -17.42 -1.40
CA SER A 168 19.18 -17.05 -0.89
C SER A 168 18.95 -15.54 -1.02
N VAL A 169 17.70 -15.10 -0.87
CA VAL A 169 17.37 -13.67 -0.84
C VAL A 169 18.23 -12.94 0.19
N PHE A 170 18.39 -13.53 1.38
CA PHE A 170 19.25 -12.96 2.42
C PHE A 170 20.72 -12.90 1.99
N SER A 171 21.30 -13.98 1.47
CA SER A 171 22.74 -13.97 1.12
C SER A 171 23.05 -13.01 -0.05
N LEU A 172 22.15 -12.94 -1.03
CA LEU A 172 22.24 -12.03 -2.18
C LEU A 172 22.08 -10.56 -1.81
N LEU A 173 21.24 -10.21 -0.83
CA LEU A 173 21.13 -8.84 -0.36
C LEU A 173 22.27 -8.47 0.60
N LYS A 174 22.78 -9.43 1.37
CA LYS A 174 23.85 -9.23 2.35
C LYS A 174 25.19 -8.89 1.71
N SER A 175 25.46 -9.34 0.47
CA SER A 175 26.65 -8.93 -0.28
C SER A 175 26.67 -7.42 -0.55
N ASP A 176 25.49 -6.85 -0.79
CA ASP A 176 25.34 -5.45 -1.18
C ASP A 176 25.07 -4.53 0.02
N ILE A 177 24.56 -5.11 1.11
CA ILE A 177 24.15 -4.41 2.33
C ILE A 177 24.82 -5.11 3.53
N PRO A 178 26.11 -4.82 3.83
CA PRO A 178 26.87 -5.56 4.83
C PRO A 178 26.29 -5.51 6.24
N HIS A 179 25.45 -4.52 6.56
CA HIS A 179 24.79 -4.39 7.87
C HIS A 179 23.43 -5.10 7.96
N LEU A 180 22.92 -5.68 6.87
CA LEU A 180 21.60 -6.32 6.81
C LEU A 180 21.46 -7.47 7.82
N LYS A 181 20.36 -7.50 8.57
CA LYS A 181 20.06 -8.55 9.56
C LYS A 181 18.85 -9.39 9.14
N LYS A 182 18.76 -10.61 9.68
CA LYS A 182 17.52 -11.38 9.61
C LYS A 182 16.49 -10.72 10.52
N GLY A 183 15.36 -10.31 9.96
CA GLY A 183 14.23 -9.75 10.68
C GLY A 183 13.18 -10.81 10.99
N VAL A 184 12.14 -10.41 11.72
CA VAL A 184 10.96 -11.25 11.96
C VAL A 184 9.95 -10.98 10.85
N LEU A 185 9.35 -12.03 10.28
CA LEU A 185 8.20 -11.87 9.41
C LEU A 185 7.01 -11.36 10.21
N LEU A 186 6.64 -10.10 10.00
CA LEU A 186 5.52 -9.46 10.70
C LEU A 186 4.17 -9.63 9.99
N LEU A 187 4.13 -10.33 8.85
CA LEU A 187 2.92 -10.54 8.06
C LEU A 187 1.99 -11.65 8.61
N LYS A 188 2.47 -12.49 9.55
CA LYS A 188 1.71 -13.66 10.06
C LYS A 188 0.90 -13.42 11.33
N LYS A 189 1.03 -12.28 12.01
CA LYS A 189 0.28 -12.00 13.26
C LYS A 189 -0.88 -11.05 13.02
N ASN A 190 -2.00 -11.58 12.49
CA ASN A 190 -3.35 -11.01 12.64
C ASN A 190 -4.46 -12.02 12.28
N THR A 191 -4.26 -13.32 12.57
CA THR A 191 -5.33 -14.34 12.42
C THR A 191 -6.25 -14.43 13.64
N HIS A 192 -6.11 -13.50 14.60
CA HIS A 192 -7.12 -13.25 15.64
C HIS A 192 -7.48 -11.77 15.61
N VAL A 193 -8.63 -11.49 15.00
CA VAL A 193 -9.19 -10.15 14.82
C VAL A 193 -9.53 -9.57 16.20
N PRO A 194 -9.06 -8.34 16.50
CA PRO A 194 -9.99 -7.25 16.69
C PRO A 194 -9.64 -6.09 15.76
N ASN A 195 -10.61 -5.70 14.95
CA ASN A 195 -10.73 -4.46 14.18
C ASN A 195 -9.54 -3.49 14.28
N HIS A 196 -8.71 -3.43 13.24
CA HIS A 196 -8.28 -2.19 12.58
C HIS A 196 -7.46 -2.54 11.32
N ASN A 197 -8.05 -2.28 10.15
CA ASN A 197 -7.43 -2.12 8.84
C ASN A 197 -6.32 -3.12 8.45
N VAL A 198 -6.72 -4.26 7.90
CA VAL A 198 -5.85 -5.08 7.03
C VAL A 198 -6.47 -5.06 5.64
N PHE A 199 -5.75 -4.50 4.68
CA PHE A 199 -6.11 -4.49 3.27
C PHE A 199 -5.93 -5.88 2.67
N PHE A 200 -7.02 -6.47 2.19
CA PHE A 200 -7.11 -7.40 1.06
C PHE A 200 -8.46 -7.19 0.37
#